data_AF-A0A7X8IYY7-F1
#
_entry.id   AF-A0A7X8IYY7-F1
#
_cell.length_a   1.000
_cell.length_b   1.000
_cell.length_c   1.000
_cell.angle_alpha   90.00
_cell.angle_beta   90.00
_cell.angle_gamma   90.00
#
_symmetry.space_group_name_H-M   'P 1'
#
loop_
_entity.id
_entity.type
_entity.pdbx_description
1 polymer ?
#
loop_
_entity_poly.entity_id
_entity_poly.type
_entity_poly.pdbx_seq_one_letter_code
_entity_poly.pdbx_strand_id
1 'polypeptide(L)'
;MSDFITINTITVPELFGPLRGANGNARITGPCGDTMEFWIRVENDIITAAHYTTDGCYYSNKCGTTTAIMATEVPLSVAGQFTQSDILAVAGDIEQASEHCALLAANTLKAAIADYRRQQYRATRSGDKAEAPARSVLNPKPPLLVSCRGTDGRDNALVVVYGGNCSFDPPSVMVGIVPSRYSYHIVKETGCFVVNITPPEMKDAYDYLGSHSGRDEDKLKKIGVRTRDGVKVNAPVLIDCPINIECTVTGSVLTGSHEMFIGKIEYVHADREILDEKGAIDWSMVRFL
;
A
#
# COMPACT_ATOMS: atom_id res chain seq x y z
N MET A 1 -9.66 15.59 33.60
CA MET A 1 -11.13 15.66 33.51
C MET A 1 -11.50 15.23 32.11
N SER A 2 -12.14 14.06 32.00
CA SER A 2 -12.48 13.42 30.74
C SER A 2 -13.81 13.99 30.24
N ASP A 3 -13.74 14.92 29.29
CA ASP A 3 -14.93 15.44 28.64
C ASP A 3 -15.42 14.43 27.60
N PHE A 4 -16.50 13.72 27.95
CA PHE A 4 -17.11 12.67 27.15
C PHE A 4 -18.03 13.29 26.09
N ILE A 5 -17.82 12.91 24.83
CA ILE A 5 -18.70 13.28 23.73
C ILE A 5 -19.91 12.34 23.75
N THR A 6 -21.12 12.91 23.79
CA THR A 6 -22.37 12.17 23.65
C THR A 6 -22.96 12.46 22.28
N ILE A 7 -23.15 11.43 21.45
CA ILE A 7 -23.92 11.53 20.19
C ILE A 7 -25.07 10.55 20.31
N ASN A 8 -26.31 11.04 20.20
CA ASN A 8 -27.55 10.23 20.19
C ASN A 8 -27.62 9.14 21.27
N THR A 9 -27.54 9.52 22.55
CA THR A 9 -27.71 8.68 23.76
C THR A 9 -26.63 7.65 24.12
N ILE A 10 -25.56 7.49 23.33
CA ILE A 10 -24.46 6.56 23.64
C ILE A 10 -23.30 7.30 24.31
N THR A 11 -22.77 6.77 25.41
CA THR A 11 -21.66 7.37 26.17
C THR A 11 -20.34 6.62 25.95
N VAL A 12 -19.23 7.38 25.86
CA VAL A 12 -17.85 6.89 25.64
C VAL A 12 -17.44 5.67 26.49
N PRO A 13 -17.81 5.55 27.80
CA PRO A 13 -17.37 4.42 28.61
C PRO A 13 -17.88 3.06 28.14
N GLU A 14 -18.98 3.01 27.38
CA GLU A 14 -19.61 1.73 26.99
C GLU A 14 -18.90 1.07 25.80
N LEU A 15 -18.28 1.86 24.91
CA LEU A 15 -17.65 1.36 23.68
C LEU A 15 -16.14 1.17 23.78
N PHE A 16 -15.51 1.64 24.87
CA PHE A 16 -14.08 1.52 25.08
C PHE A 16 -13.73 0.19 25.77
N GLY A 17 -12.97 -0.67 25.09
CA GLY A 17 -12.56 -1.99 25.58
C GLY A 17 -12.86 -3.11 24.59
N PRO A 18 -12.49 -4.37 24.90
CA PRO A 18 -12.83 -5.51 24.05
C PRO A 18 -14.34 -5.81 24.06
N LEU A 19 -14.88 -6.21 22.91
CA LEU A 19 -16.28 -6.66 22.79
C LEU A 19 -16.38 -8.18 22.95
N ARG A 20 -17.11 -8.63 23.98
CA ARG A 20 -17.41 -10.06 24.16
C ARG A 20 -18.30 -10.56 23.03
N GLY A 21 -17.92 -11.68 22.41
CA GLY A 21 -18.67 -12.28 21.31
C GLY A 21 -18.49 -11.57 19.97
N ALA A 22 -17.47 -10.71 19.84
CA ALA A 22 -17.06 -10.17 18.56
C ALA A 22 -16.69 -11.30 17.58
N ASN A 23 -17.04 -11.10 16.32
CA ASN A 23 -16.74 -12.02 15.21
C ASN A 23 -15.95 -11.34 14.08
N GLY A 24 -15.47 -10.12 14.30
CA GLY A 24 -14.41 -9.46 13.53
C GLY A 24 -13.53 -8.61 14.44
N ASN A 25 -12.22 -8.61 14.19
CA ASN A 25 -11.26 -7.82 14.96
C ASN A 25 -10.06 -7.40 14.11
N ALA A 26 -9.48 -6.23 14.42
CA ALA A 26 -8.20 -5.82 13.89
C ALA A 26 -7.52 -4.79 14.78
N ARG A 27 -6.18 -4.81 14.80
CA ARG A 27 -5.31 -3.87 15.50
C ARG A 27 -4.31 -3.26 14.52
N ILE A 28 -4.21 -1.93 14.45
CA ILE A 28 -3.32 -1.21 13.54
C ILE A 28 -2.61 -0.09 14.29
N THR A 29 -1.30 0.06 14.04
CA THR A 29 -0.50 1.20 14.48
C THR A 29 -0.38 2.22 13.35
N GLY A 30 -0.80 3.46 13.63
CA GLY A 30 -0.77 4.58 12.69
C GLY A 30 0.63 5.18 12.54
N PRO A 31 0.81 6.10 11.56
CA PRO A 31 2.10 6.74 11.30
C PRO A 31 2.57 7.65 12.45
N CYS A 32 1.66 8.09 13.33
CA CYS A 32 2.00 8.85 14.52
C CYS A 32 2.50 8.00 15.70
N GLY A 33 2.47 6.67 15.58
CA GLY A 33 2.82 5.72 16.65
C GLY A 33 1.62 5.25 17.49
N ASP A 34 0.49 5.95 17.43
CA ASP A 34 -0.74 5.53 18.09
C ASP A 34 -1.25 4.20 17.51
N THR A 35 -1.69 3.30 18.37
CA THR A 35 -2.32 2.04 18.00
C THR A 35 -3.79 2.08 18.34
N MET A 36 -4.61 1.54 17.43
CA MET A 36 -6.04 1.38 17.61
C MET A 36 -6.43 -0.07 17.36
N GLU A 37 -7.38 -0.57 18.13
CA GLU A 37 -7.96 -1.89 17.94
C GLU A 37 -9.49 -1.78 17.90
N PHE A 38 -10.13 -2.49 16.97
CA PHE A 38 -11.58 -2.59 16.88
C PHE A 38 -12.04 -4.03 17.04
N TRP A 39 -13.18 -4.20 17.71
CA TRP A 39 -13.94 -5.43 17.75
C TRP A 39 -15.35 -5.14 17.27
N ILE A 40 -15.84 -5.94 16.33
CA ILE A 40 -17.20 -5.84 15.82
C ILE A 40 -17.95 -7.16 16.03
N ARG A 41 -19.24 -7.05 16.32
CA ARG A 41 -20.18 -8.16 16.23
C ARG A 41 -21.11 -7.89 15.06
N VAL A 42 -21.19 -8.85 14.15
CA VAL A 42 -22.00 -8.76 12.94
C VAL A 42 -23.05 -9.85 12.93
N GLU A 43 -24.29 -9.48 12.67
CA GLU A 43 -25.44 -10.36 12.50
C GLU A 43 -26.22 -9.90 11.26
N ASN A 44 -26.53 -10.82 10.34
CA ASN A 44 -27.27 -10.52 9.10
C ASN A 44 -26.72 -9.31 8.32
N ASP A 45 -25.39 -9.27 8.13
CA ASP A 45 -24.65 -8.17 7.47
C ASP A 45 -24.73 -6.79 8.15
N ILE A 46 -25.27 -6.71 9.38
CA ILE A 46 -25.34 -5.49 10.19
C ILE A 46 -24.35 -5.60 11.35
N ILE A 47 -23.60 -4.54 11.60
CA ILE A 47 -22.74 -4.43 12.79
C ILE A 47 -23.64 -4.09 13.99
N THR A 48 -23.97 -5.07 14.83
CA THR A 48 -24.85 -4.88 16.01
C THR A 48 -24.11 -4.31 17.22
N ALA A 49 -22.77 -4.32 17.19
CA ALA A 49 -21.95 -3.62 18.17
C ALA A 49 -20.53 -3.42 17.62
N ALA A 50 -19.94 -2.26 17.91
CA ALA A 50 -18.54 -1.95 17.66
C ALA A 50 -17.90 -1.39 18.93
N HIS A 51 -16.82 -2.01 19.38
CA HIS A 51 -15.99 -1.49 20.46
C HIS A 51 -14.57 -1.24 19.96
N TYR A 52 -13.82 -0.42 20.69
CA TYR A 52 -12.46 -0.10 20.33
C TYR A 52 -11.57 0.13 21.55
N THR A 53 -10.26 0.09 21.35
CA THR A 53 -9.26 0.63 22.28
C THR A 53 -8.23 1.44 21.51
N THR A 54 -7.53 2.32 22.21
CA THR A 54 -6.35 3.00 21.67
C THR A 54 -5.38 3.35 22.80
N ASP A 55 -4.08 3.34 22.52
CA ASP A 55 -3.03 3.87 23.38
C ASP A 55 -2.64 5.33 23.01
N GLY A 56 -3.38 5.90 22.07
CA GLY A 56 -3.11 7.21 21.49
C GLY A 56 -3.64 8.40 22.28
N CYS A 57 -3.55 9.58 21.65
CA CYS A 57 -3.94 10.85 22.25
C CYS A 57 -5.48 11.05 22.33
N TYR A 58 -5.89 12.22 22.85
CA TYR A 58 -7.30 12.64 22.90
C TYR A 58 -8.01 12.52 21.54
N TYR A 59 -7.36 12.93 20.45
CA TYR A 59 -7.93 12.87 19.10
C TYR A 59 -8.10 11.42 18.61
N SER A 60 -7.17 10.51 18.93
CA SER A 60 -7.30 9.08 18.64
C SER A 60 -8.50 8.47 19.37
N ASN A 61 -8.70 8.81 20.65
CA ASN A 61 -9.89 8.37 21.40
C ASN A 61 -11.19 8.93 20.79
N LYS A 62 -11.21 10.23 20.47
CA LYS A 62 -12.36 10.91 19.84
C LYS A 62 -12.73 10.27 18.50
N CYS A 63 -11.75 10.02 17.62
CA CYS A 63 -11.97 9.33 16.35
C CYS A 63 -12.43 7.89 16.53
N GLY A 64 -11.86 7.15 17.49
CA GLY A 64 -12.24 5.77 17.80
C GLY A 64 -13.71 5.68 18.26
N THR A 65 -14.10 6.52 19.22
CA THR A 65 -15.50 6.62 19.69
C THR A 65 -16.44 6.95 18.54
N THR A 66 -16.12 8.00 17.79
CA THR A 66 -16.97 8.48 16.68
C THR A 66 -17.19 7.36 15.66
N THR A 67 -16.12 6.67 15.29
CA THR A 67 -16.16 5.55 14.35
C THR A 67 -16.97 4.37 14.89
N ALA A 68 -16.83 4.02 16.17
CA ALA A 68 -17.60 2.95 16.81
C ALA A 68 -19.11 3.25 16.82
N ILE A 69 -19.48 4.49 17.15
CA ILE A 69 -20.88 4.95 17.14
C ILE A 69 -21.43 4.90 15.71
N MET A 70 -20.71 5.48 14.74
CA MET A 70 -21.13 5.49 13.34
C MET A 70 -21.28 4.09 12.74
N ALA A 71 -20.49 3.12 13.20
CA ALA A 71 -20.52 1.76 12.69
C ALA A 71 -21.63 0.89 13.29
N THR A 72 -22.16 1.25 14.46
CA THR A 72 -23.15 0.44 15.18
C THR A 72 -24.53 0.59 14.57
N GLU A 73 -25.26 -0.53 14.43
CA GLU A 73 -26.55 -0.65 13.73
C GLU A 73 -26.50 -0.25 12.24
N VAL A 74 -25.33 -0.36 11.61
CA VAL A 74 -25.11 -0.01 10.21
C VAL A 74 -24.67 -1.24 9.39
N PRO A 75 -25.12 -1.39 8.13
CA PRO A 75 -24.66 -2.48 7.26
C PRO A 75 -23.15 -2.45 7.00
N LEU A 76 -22.54 -3.63 6.86
CA LEU A 76 -21.12 -3.77 6.49
C LEU A 76 -20.75 -3.05 5.19
N SER A 77 -21.68 -2.99 4.24
CA SER A 77 -21.50 -2.30 2.97
C SER A 77 -21.31 -0.79 3.14
N VAL A 78 -21.91 -0.20 4.17
CA VAL A 78 -21.84 1.23 4.48
C VAL A 78 -20.62 1.50 5.37
N ALA A 79 -20.48 0.79 6.49
CA ALA A 79 -19.35 0.97 7.41
C ALA A 79 -18.00 0.70 6.73
N GLY A 80 -17.94 -0.27 5.81
CA GLY A 80 -16.74 -0.57 5.03
C GLY A 80 -16.29 0.55 4.07
N GLN A 81 -17.11 1.59 3.87
CA GLN A 81 -16.80 2.73 3.00
C GLN A 81 -16.34 3.98 3.76
N PHE A 82 -16.44 4.01 5.09
CA PHE A 82 -16.08 5.19 5.89
C PHE A 82 -14.70 5.74 5.55
N THR A 83 -14.62 7.03 5.28
CA THR A 83 -13.38 7.74 4.98
C THR A 83 -12.91 8.54 6.18
N GLN A 84 -11.69 9.07 6.09
CA GLN A 84 -11.20 10.06 7.05
C GLN A 84 -12.18 11.24 7.16
N SER A 85 -12.62 11.79 6.03
CA SER A 85 -13.53 12.93 5.97
C SER A 85 -14.90 12.65 6.61
N ASP A 86 -15.44 11.45 6.46
CA ASP A 86 -16.72 11.07 7.08
C ASP A 86 -16.61 11.12 8.61
N ILE A 87 -15.52 10.60 9.16
CA ILE A 87 -15.28 10.60 10.62
C ILE A 87 -15.04 12.03 11.11
N LEU A 88 -14.23 12.83 10.41
CA LEU A 88 -13.97 14.23 10.76
C LEU A 88 -15.26 15.06 10.78
N ALA A 89 -16.16 14.84 9.81
CA ALA A 89 -17.44 15.55 9.72
C ALA A 89 -18.35 15.31 10.94
N VAL A 90 -18.26 14.13 11.57
CA VAL A 90 -19.06 13.77 12.76
C VAL A 90 -18.33 14.08 14.06
N ALA A 91 -17.00 13.86 14.10
CA ALA A 91 -16.19 14.13 15.28
C ALA A 91 -16.14 15.63 15.63
N GLY A 92 -16.33 16.51 14.65
CA GLY A 92 -16.24 17.97 14.84
C GLY A 92 -14.79 18.41 15.00
N ASP A 93 -14.51 19.35 15.92
CA ASP A 93 -13.21 20.02 16.04
C ASP A 93 -12.06 19.02 16.28
N ILE A 94 -11.29 18.77 15.22
CA ILE A 94 -10.01 18.05 15.22
C ILE A 94 -9.02 18.96 14.52
N GLU A 95 -7.89 19.23 15.17
CA GLU A 95 -6.82 20.02 14.57
C GLU A 95 -6.28 19.35 13.31
N GLN A 96 -5.94 20.14 12.29
CA GLN A 96 -5.48 19.64 10.99
C GLN A 96 -4.28 18.68 11.13
N ALA A 97 -3.37 18.95 12.08
CA ALA A 97 -2.22 18.09 12.35
C ALA A 97 -2.59 16.69 12.88
N SER A 98 -3.80 16.53 13.42
CA SER A 98 -4.30 15.30 14.04
C SER A 98 -5.38 14.58 13.23
N GLU A 99 -5.67 15.05 12.00
CA GLU A 99 -6.65 14.40 11.13
C GLU A 99 -6.28 12.94 10.80
N HIS A 100 -4.99 12.58 10.85
CA HIS A 100 -4.51 11.22 10.64
C HIS A 100 -5.10 10.20 11.63
N CYS A 101 -5.56 10.63 12.81
CA CYS A 101 -6.26 9.79 13.79
C CYS A 101 -7.60 9.27 13.24
N ALA A 102 -8.31 10.06 12.43
CA ALA A 102 -9.55 9.65 11.78
C ALA A 102 -9.27 8.59 10.69
N LEU A 103 -8.18 8.76 9.95
CA LEU A 103 -7.74 7.75 8.97
C LEU A 103 -7.37 6.42 9.65
N LEU A 104 -6.65 6.48 10.79
CA LEU A 104 -6.33 5.30 11.60
C LEU A 104 -7.61 4.56 12.05
N ALA A 105 -8.61 5.30 12.55
CA ALA A 105 -9.88 4.71 12.99
C ALA A 105 -10.65 4.05 11.82
N ALA A 106 -10.81 4.75 10.69
CA ALA A 106 -11.43 4.19 9.49
C ALA A 106 -10.75 2.90 9.02
N ASN A 107 -9.41 2.91 8.94
CA ASN A 107 -8.65 1.77 8.45
C ASN A 107 -8.72 0.58 9.41
N THR A 108 -8.70 0.82 10.72
CA THR A 108 -8.79 -0.23 11.73
C THR A 108 -10.17 -0.88 11.71
N LEU A 109 -11.26 -0.10 11.62
CA LEU A 109 -12.61 -0.64 11.45
C LEU A 109 -12.73 -1.47 10.16
N LYS A 110 -12.23 -0.95 9.03
CA LYS A 110 -12.25 -1.68 7.75
C LYS A 110 -11.48 -2.99 7.84
N ALA A 111 -10.36 -3.02 8.55
CA ALA A 111 -9.60 -4.23 8.78
C ALA A 111 -10.38 -5.24 9.66
N ALA A 112 -11.11 -4.79 10.67
CA ALA A 112 -11.98 -5.67 11.48
C ALA A 112 -13.13 -6.25 10.65
N ILE A 113 -13.72 -5.45 9.75
CA ILE A 113 -14.72 -5.91 8.77
C ILE A 113 -14.11 -6.94 7.80
N ALA A 114 -12.91 -6.68 7.29
CA ALA A 114 -12.20 -7.62 6.42
C ALA A 114 -11.90 -8.93 7.15
N ASP A 115 -11.56 -8.87 8.43
CA ASP A 115 -11.38 -10.05 9.27
C ASP A 115 -12.66 -10.87 9.39
N TYR A 116 -13.79 -10.25 9.76
CA TYR A 116 -15.10 -10.91 9.74
C TYR A 116 -15.40 -11.58 8.40
N ARG A 117 -15.23 -10.86 7.28
CA ARG A 117 -15.46 -11.40 5.93
C ARG A 117 -14.57 -12.60 5.61
N ARG A 118 -13.29 -12.58 6.02
CA ARG A 118 -12.38 -13.71 5.85
C ARG A 118 -12.80 -14.92 6.69
N GLN A 119 -13.26 -14.71 7.92
CA GLN A 119 -13.79 -15.77 8.77
C GLN A 119 -15.06 -16.39 8.15
N GLN A 120 -16.01 -15.55 7.71
CA GLN A 120 -17.23 -16.01 7.02
C GLN A 120 -16.90 -16.77 5.73
N TYR A 121 -15.98 -16.26 4.92
CA TYR A 121 -15.52 -16.94 3.72
C TYR A 121 -14.94 -18.32 4.04
N ARG A 122 -14.07 -18.42 5.06
CA ARG A 122 -13.49 -19.71 5.48
C ARG A 122 -14.56 -20.68 5.97
N ALA A 123 -15.59 -20.21 6.66
CA ALA A 123 -16.67 -21.03 7.19
C ALA A 123 -17.68 -21.50 6.12
N THR A 124 -17.95 -20.68 5.10
CA THR A 124 -19.03 -20.91 4.12
C THR A 124 -18.54 -21.34 2.73
N ARG A 125 -17.24 -21.29 2.46
CA ARG A 125 -16.66 -21.67 1.16
C ARG A 125 -17.01 -23.13 0.81
N SER A 126 -17.88 -23.33 -0.18
CA SER A 126 -18.24 -24.66 -0.71
C SER A 126 -17.13 -25.29 -1.56
N GLY A 127 -16.28 -24.46 -2.17
CA GLY A 127 -15.26 -24.89 -3.12
C GLY A 127 -15.73 -24.86 -4.57
N ASP A 128 -17.04 -24.77 -4.81
CA ASP A 128 -17.63 -24.62 -6.14
C ASP A 128 -17.10 -23.37 -6.84
N LYS A 129 -17.01 -23.45 -8.17
CA LYS A 129 -16.51 -22.37 -9.01
C LYS A 129 -17.66 -21.77 -9.81
N ALA A 130 -17.78 -20.45 -9.75
CA ALA A 130 -18.64 -19.68 -10.64
C ALA A 130 -17.79 -19.01 -11.74
N GLU A 131 -18.41 -18.75 -12.88
CA GLU A 131 -17.77 -17.97 -13.94
C GLU A 131 -17.55 -16.52 -13.47
N ALA A 132 -16.40 -15.94 -13.85
CA ALA A 132 -16.05 -14.56 -13.60
C ALA A 132 -15.55 -13.91 -14.91
N PRO A 133 -15.66 -12.58 -15.06
CA PRO A 133 -15.19 -11.89 -16.27
C PRO A 133 -13.72 -12.19 -16.59
N ALA A 134 -13.43 -12.55 -17.83
CA ALA A 134 -12.07 -12.81 -18.32
C ALA A 134 -11.25 -11.52 -18.42
N ARG A 135 -10.49 -11.19 -17.36
CA ARG A 135 -9.61 -10.02 -17.27
C ARG A 135 -8.41 -10.30 -16.36
N SER A 136 -7.46 -9.36 -16.30
CA SER A 136 -6.34 -9.44 -15.36
C SER A 136 -6.85 -9.38 -13.91
N VAL A 137 -6.79 -10.50 -13.20
CA VAL A 137 -7.30 -10.67 -11.83
C VAL A 137 -6.23 -11.10 -10.82
N LEU A 138 -4.97 -11.27 -11.26
CA LEU A 138 -3.86 -11.57 -10.35
C LEU A 138 -3.58 -10.37 -9.44
N ASN A 139 -3.66 -10.58 -8.13
CA ASN A 139 -3.41 -9.59 -7.09
C ASN A 139 -2.71 -10.25 -5.88
N PRO A 140 -1.91 -9.50 -5.09
CA PRO A 140 -1.58 -8.09 -5.27
C PRO A 140 -0.67 -7.86 -6.47
N LYS A 141 -0.74 -6.65 -7.06
CA LYS A 141 0.21 -6.21 -8.09
C LYS A 141 1.31 -5.40 -7.41
N PRO A 142 2.60 -5.69 -7.64
CA PRO A 142 3.66 -4.99 -6.94
C PRO A 142 3.75 -3.54 -7.43
N PRO A 143 3.78 -2.54 -6.53
CA PRO A 143 3.94 -1.14 -6.89
C PRO A 143 5.41 -0.81 -7.14
N LEU A 144 5.91 -1.10 -8.35
CA LEU A 144 7.32 -0.92 -8.69
C LEU A 144 7.55 0.43 -9.37
N LEU A 145 8.66 1.09 -9.03
CA LEU A 145 9.25 2.15 -9.85
C LEU A 145 10.40 1.55 -10.65
N VAL A 146 10.34 1.63 -11.97
CA VAL A 146 11.43 1.20 -12.85
C VAL A 146 12.15 2.43 -13.36
N SER A 147 13.44 2.55 -13.05
CA SER A 147 14.29 3.64 -13.51
C SER A 147 15.25 3.19 -14.61
N CYS A 148 15.54 4.10 -15.53
CA CYS A 148 16.41 3.87 -16.68
C CYS A 148 17.12 5.16 -17.08
N ARG A 149 18.24 5.04 -17.80
CA ARG A 149 19.00 6.16 -18.36
C ARG A 149 19.13 5.98 -19.87
N GLY A 150 18.86 7.04 -20.63
CA GLY A 150 19.07 7.09 -22.06
C GLY A 150 20.55 7.07 -22.44
N THR A 151 20.86 6.77 -23.71
CA THR A 151 22.21 6.91 -24.28
C THR A 151 22.69 8.36 -24.28
N ASP A 152 21.78 9.32 -24.18
CA ASP A 152 22.02 10.75 -23.98
C ASP A 152 22.30 11.14 -22.52
N GLY A 153 22.31 10.18 -21.60
CA GLY A 153 22.56 10.39 -20.17
C GLY A 153 21.35 10.89 -19.39
N ARG A 154 20.17 11.05 -20.00
CA ARG A 154 18.97 11.51 -19.28
C ARG A 154 18.33 10.38 -18.49
N ASP A 155 18.16 10.63 -17.20
CA ASP A 155 17.46 9.75 -16.27
C ASP A 155 15.95 9.86 -16.39
N ASN A 156 15.26 8.74 -16.20
CA ASN A 156 13.80 8.69 -16.14
C ASN A 156 13.34 7.52 -15.25
N ALA A 157 12.10 7.60 -14.77
CA ALA A 157 11.45 6.49 -14.09
C ALA A 157 9.96 6.40 -14.47
N LEU A 158 9.37 5.21 -14.31
CA LEU A 158 7.94 4.99 -14.50
C LEU A 158 7.40 3.98 -13.49
N VAL A 159 6.09 4.04 -13.28
CA VAL A 159 5.37 3.02 -12.53
C VAL A 159 5.17 1.76 -13.38
N VAL A 160 5.50 0.61 -12.81
CA VAL A 160 5.23 -0.72 -13.38
C VAL A 160 4.50 -1.56 -12.34
N VAL A 161 3.37 -2.15 -12.73
CA VAL A 161 2.58 -3.09 -11.91
C VAL A 161 2.51 -4.50 -12.50
N TYR A 162 2.98 -4.67 -13.74
CA TYR A 162 3.20 -5.96 -14.38
C TYR A 162 4.66 -6.37 -14.14
N GLY A 163 4.97 -6.87 -12.95
CA GLY A 163 6.33 -7.32 -12.64
C GLY A 163 6.38 -8.41 -11.56
N GLY A 164 7.51 -9.09 -11.48
CA GLY A 164 7.76 -10.15 -10.50
C GLY A 164 8.99 -11.00 -10.85
N ASN A 165 9.37 -11.89 -9.93
CA ASN A 165 10.45 -12.85 -10.16
C ASN A 165 10.09 -13.82 -11.29
N CYS A 166 11.04 -14.16 -12.15
CA CYS A 166 10.82 -15.06 -13.29
C CYS A 166 11.86 -16.16 -13.47
N SER A 167 12.97 -16.12 -12.74
CA SER A 167 13.98 -17.19 -12.72
C SER A 167 14.75 -17.17 -11.41
N PHE A 168 15.20 -18.35 -10.96
CA PHE A 168 16.06 -18.52 -9.79
C PHE A 168 17.55 -18.57 -10.16
N ASP A 169 17.91 -19.26 -11.25
CA ASP A 169 19.29 -19.40 -11.73
C ASP A 169 19.37 -19.30 -13.27
N PRO A 170 19.86 -18.17 -13.83
CA PRO A 170 20.28 -16.97 -13.12
C PRO A 170 19.07 -16.25 -12.49
N PRO A 171 19.26 -15.57 -11.34
CA PRO A 171 18.19 -14.83 -10.69
C PRO A 171 17.70 -13.71 -11.59
N SER A 172 16.40 -13.66 -11.88
CA SER A 172 15.83 -12.70 -12.82
C SER A 172 14.44 -12.21 -12.40
N VAL A 173 14.15 -10.96 -12.75
CA VAL A 173 12.82 -10.35 -12.67
C VAL A 173 12.28 -10.08 -14.07
N MET A 174 10.96 -10.02 -14.21
CA MET A 174 10.31 -9.50 -15.40
C MET A 174 9.59 -8.19 -15.11
N VAL A 175 9.63 -7.25 -16.06
CA VAL A 175 8.87 -6.00 -16.01
C VAL A 175 8.16 -5.76 -17.35
N GLY A 176 6.86 -5.50 -17.29
CA GLY A 176 6.01 -5.23 -18.45
C GLY A 176 5.92 -3.74 -18.72
N ILE A 177 6.39 -3.30 -19.89
CA ILE A 177 6.31 -1.90 -20.31
C ILE A 177 5.50 -1.81 -21.60
N VAL A 178 4.51 -0.92 -21.61
CA VAL A 178 3.71 -0.63 -22.81
C VAL A 178 4.59 0.11 -23.83
N PRO A 179 4.61 -0.27 -25.12
CA PRO A 179 5.48 0.36 -26.13
C PRO A 179 5.36 1.89 -26.29
N SER A 180 4.20 2.48 -25.96
CA SER A 180 4.00 3.93 -26.02
C SER A 180 4.69 4.71 -24.90
N ARG A 181 5.14 4.05 -23.82
CA ARG A 181 5.80 4.70 -22.68
C ARG A 181 7.18 5.18 -23.08
N TYR A 182 7.56 6.39 -22.67
CA TYR A 182 8.87 6.98 -22.97
C TYR A 182 10.04 6.06 -22.57
N SER A 183 9.95 5.40 -21.40
CA SER A 183 10.97 4.47 -20.91
C SER A 183 11.12 3.18 -21.73
N TYR A 184 10.13 2.81 -22.55
CA TYR A 184 10.17 1.57 -23.33
C TYR A 184 11.38 1.53 -24.26
N HIS A 185 11.54 2.56 -25.08
CA HIS A 185 12.65 2.65 -26.03
C HIS A 185 13.99 2.76 -25.31
N ILE A 186 14.04 3.48 -24.17
CA ILE A 186 15.25 3.59 -23.35
C ILE A 186 15.69 2.19 -22.90
N VAL A 187 14.81 1.42 -22.26
CA VAL A 187 15.16 0.06 -21.78
C VAL A 187 15.49 -0.89 -22.93
N LYS A 188 14.78 -0.78 -24.06
CA LYS A 188 15.03 -1.58 -25.25
C LYS A 188 16.39 -1.30 -25.89
N GLU A 189 16.81 -0.03 -25.91
CA GLU A 189 18.07 0.43 -26.50
C GLU A 189 19.26 0.21 -25.57
N THR A 190 19.13 0.57 -24.30
CA THR A 190 20.25 0.52 -23.33
C THR A 190 20.43 -0.87 -22.71
N GLY A 191 19.42 -1.73 -22.80
CA GLY A 191 19.49 -3.10 -22.32
C GLY A 191 19.63 -3.23 -20.80
N CYS A 192 19.27 -2.20 -20.03
CA CYS A 192 19.29 -2.27 -18.57
C CYS A 192 18.24 -1.36 -17.91
N PHE A 193 17.92 -1.66 -16.66
CA PHE A 193 17.02 -0.89 -15.82
C PHE A 193 17.26 -1.20 -14.34
N VAL A 194 16.71 -0.39 -13.44
CA VAL A 194 16.65 -0.68 -12.01
C VAL A 194 15.20 -0.81 -11.57
N VAL A 195 14.87 -1.87 -10.84
CA VAL A 195 13.58 -2.02 -10.16
C VAL A 195 13.70 -1.50 -8.73
N ASN A 196 12.87 -0.56 -8.36
CA ASN A 196 12.87 0.06 -7.04
C ASN A 196 11.58 -0.32 -6.31
N ILE A 197 11.71 -0.89 -5.11
CA ILE A 197 10.58 -1.25 -4.26
C ILE A 197 10.05 0.01 -3.61
N THR A 198 8.82 0.40 -3.95
CA THR A 198 8.25 1.69 -3.52
C THR A 198 7.68 1.58 -2.11
N PRO A 199 8.16 2.39 -1.14
CA PRO A 199 7.59 2.43 0.19
C PRO A 199 6.39 3.42 0.26
N PRO A 200 5.52 3.33 1.27
CA PRO A 200 4.36 4.21 1.44
C PRO A 200 4.67 5.71 1.38
N GLU A 201 5.85 6.11 1.88
CA GLU A 201 6.33 7.49 1.94
C GLU A 201 6.55 8.10 0.54
N MET A 202 6.70 7.27 -0.49
CA MET A 202 6.86 7.70 -1.88
C MET A 202 5.53 7.74 -2.66
N LYS A 203 4.36 7.68 -2.00
CA LYS A 203 3.04 7.67 -2.69
C LYS A 203 2.85 8.79 -3.70
N ASP A 204 3.16 10.02 -3.31
CA ASP A 204 2.97 11.19 -4.17
C ASP A 204 3.92 11.13 -5.38
N ALA A 205 5.17 10.70 -5.15
CA ALA A 205 6.14 10.52 -6.21
C ALA A 205 5.74 9.39 -7.17
N TYR A 206 5.24 8.27 -6.63
CA TYR A 206 4.74 7.14 -7.40
C TYR A 206 3.58 7.56 -8.32
N ASP A 207 2.59 8.26 -7.79
CA ASP A 207 1.44 8.75 -8.57
C ASP A 207 1.87 9.71 -9.67
N TYR A 208 2.80 10.63 -9.36
CA TYR A 208 3.33 11.57 -10.33
C TYR A 208 4.09 10.87 -11.46
N LEU A 209 5.01 9.97 -11.11
CA LEU A 209 5.83 9.23 -12.07
C LEU A 209 5.03 8.28 -12.95
N GLY A 210 3.87 7.81 -12.47
CA GLY A 210 2.93 6.98 -13.22
C GLY A 210 1.97 7.75 -14.14
N SER A 211 1.68 9.00 -13.82
CA SER A 211 0.74 9.86 -14.56
C SER A 211 1.40 10.78 -15.59
N HIS A 212 2.68 11.11 -15.42
CA HIS A 212 3.42 12.01 -16.31
C HIS A 212 4.45 11.26 -17.18
N SER A 213 4.80 11.86 -18.32
CA SER A 213 5.72 11.28 -19.31
C SER A 213 7.06 12.00 -19.32
N GLY A 214 8.16 11.25 -19.31
CA GLY A 214 9.51 11.81 -19.46
C GLY A 214 9.80 12.39 -20.86
N ARG A 215 8.88 12.21 -21.82
CA ARG A 215 8.94 12.83 -23.14
C ARG A 215 8.77 14.36 -23.06
N ASP A 216 7.96 14.81 -22.11
CA ASP A 216 7.48 16.20 -22.04
C ASP A 216 8.20 17.00 -20.96
N GLU A 217 8.78 16.32 -19.96
CA GLU A 217 9.47 16.94 -18.84
C GLU A 217 10.47 16.01 -18.15
N ASP A 218 11.42 16.59 -17.41
CA ASP A 218 12.24 15.85 -16.46
C ASP A 218 11.44 15.65 -15.15
N LYS A 219 10.76 14.49 -15.08
CA LYS A 219 9.88 14.16 -13.97
C LYS A 219 10.63 14.01 -12.66
N LEU A 220 11.81 13.40 -12.69
CA LEU A 220 12.61 13.15 -11.48
C LEU A 220 13.03 14.46 -10.84
N LYS A 221 13.54 15.40 -11.65
CA LYS A 221 13.92 16.73 -11.17
C LYS A 221 12.73 17.54 -10.68
N LYS A 222 11.58 17.46 -11.36
CA LYS A 222 10.39 18.26 -11.02
C LYS A 222 9.82 17.96 -9.64
N ILE A 223 9.84 16.70 -9.22
CA ILE A 223 9.38 16.29 -7.89
C ILE A 223 10.53 16.04 -6.90
N GLY A 224 11.76 16.34 -7.30
CA GLY A 224 12.94 16.24 -6.42
C GLY A 224 13.31 14.81 -6.02
N VAL A 225 13.08 13.81 -6.88
CA VAL A 225 13.50 12.42 -6.59
C VAL A 225 15.02 12.36 -6.48
N ARG A 226 15.52 11.83 -5.37
CA ARG A 226 16.95 11.66 -5.15
C ARG A 226 17.45 10.40 -5.85
N THR A 227 18.51 10.55 -6.64
CA THR A 227 19.11 9.45 -7.40
C THR A 227 20.60 9.29 -7.14
N ARG A 228 21.11 8.08 -7.38
CA ARG A 228 22.54 7.76 -7.44
C ARG A 228 22.78 6.83 -8.63
N ASP A 229 24.01 6.79 -9.14
CA ASP A 229 24.38 5.82 -10.17
C ASP A 229 24.34 4.37 -9.64
N GLY A 230 23.96 3.44 -10.52
CA GLY A 230 24.10 2.00 -10.29
C GLY A 230 25.57 1.56 -10.24
N VAL A 231 25.81 0.41 -9.62
CA VAL A 231 27.12 -0.22 -9.46
C VAL A 231 27.47 -1.11 -10.65
N LYS A 232 26.47 -1.76 -11.25
CA LYS A 232 26.61 -2.75 -12.33
C LYS A 232 25.94 -2.32 -13.64
N VAL A 233 24.90 -1.49 -13.59
CA VAL A 233 24.17 -1.04 -14.79
C VAL A 233 24.15 0.47 -14.92
N ASN A 234 24.07 0.96 -16.17
CA ASN A 234 23.94 2.38 -16.47
C ASN A 234 22.48 2.85 -16.33
N ALA A 235 21.96 2.83 -15.11
CA ALA A 235 20.65 3.37 -14.77
C ALA A 235 20.66 3.82 -13.30
N PRO A 236 19.85 4.83 -12.92
CA PRO A 236 19.90 5.38 -11.58
C PRO A 236 19.14 4.51 -10.56
N VAL A 237 19.65 4.42 -9.35
CA VAL A 237 18.92 3.93 -8.17
C VAL A 237 18.15 5.09 -7.54
N LEU A 238 16.93 4.83 -7.06
CA LEU A 238 16.13 5.82 -6.33
C LEU A 238 16.42 5.67 -4.82
N ILE A 239 17.05 6.69 -4.23
CA ILE A 239 17.62 6.60 -2.86
C ILE A 239 16.52 6.43 -1.80
N ASP A 240 15.33 6.99 -2.05
CA ASP A 240 14.19 6.91 -1.13
C ASP A 240 13.47 5.55 -1.17
N CYS A 241 13.89 4.62 -2.03
CA CYS A 241 13.39 3.25 -2.05
C CYS A 241 14.32 2.33 -1.24
N PRO A 242 13.79 1.53 -0.30
CA PRO A 242 14.62 0.71 0.60
C PRO A 242 15.33 -0.45 -0.09
N ILE A 243 14.91 -0.82 -1.30
CA ILE A 243 15.51 -1.88 -2.11
C ILE A 243 15.55 -1.44 -3.58
N ASN A 244 16.71 -1.56 -4.21
CA ASN A 244 16.91 -1.30 -5.65
C ASN A 244 17.62 -2.49 -6.31
N ILE A 245 17.07 -2.99 -7.42
CA ILE A 245 17.54 -4.19 -8.10
C ILE A 245 18.04 -3.80 -9.48
N GLU A 246 19.35 -3.85 -9.67
CA GLU A 246 20.00 -3.56 -10.96
C GLU A 246 19.88 -4.75 -11.91
N CYS A 247 19.36 -4.50 -13.11
CA CYS A 247 19.01 -5.55 -14.06
C CYS A 247 19.60 -5.30 -15.44
N THR A 248 20.21 -6.34 -16.02
CA THR A 248 20.56 -6.38 -17.46
C THR A 248 19.49 -7.16 -18.21
N VAL A 249 18.99 -6.62 -19.32
CA VAL A 249 18.00 -7.26 -20.18
C VAL A 249 18.64 -8.44 -20.90
N THR A 250 18.12 -9.65 -20.67
CA THR A 250 18.57 -10.88 -21.36
C THR A 250 17.63 -11.32 -22.47
N GLY A 251 16.40 -10.79 -22.48
CA GLY A 251 15.40 -11.06 -23.51
C GLY A 251 14.11 -10.31 -23.23
N SER A 252 13.18 -10.38 -24.18
CA SER A 252 11.86 -9.79 -24.00
C SER A 252 10.80 -10.46 -24.89
N VAL A 253 9.54 -10.40 -24.47
CA VAL A 253 8.40 -10.99 -25.21
C VAL A 253 7.24 -10.00 -25.24
N LEU A 254 6.72 -9.69 -26.44
CA LEU A 254 5.50 -8.90 -26.62
C LEU A 254 4.28 -9.79 -26.34
N THR A 255 3.58 -9.56 -25.23
CA THR A 255 2.46 -10.39 -24.75
C THR A 255 1.08 -9.82 -25.12
N GLY A 256 1.05 -8.76 -25.92
CA GLY A 256 -0.14 -8.01 -26.29
C GLY A 256 0.08 -6.52 -26.03
N SER A 257 -0.51 -6.00 -24.96
CA SER A 257 -0.40 -4.56 -24.60
C SER A 257 0.96 -4.18 -24.01
N HIS A 258 1.71 -5.14 -23.48
CA HIS A 258 3.02 -4.91 -22.86
C HIS A 258 4.07 -5.77 -23.54
N GLU A 259 5.29 -5.27 -23.60
CA GLU A 259 6.46 -6.12 -23.76
C GLU A 259 7.02 -6.43 -22.37
N MET A 260 7.17 -7.72 -22.09
CA MET A 260 7.76 -8.23 -20.86
C MET A 260 9.27 -8.33 -21.05
N PHE A 261 10.02 -7.45 -20.40
CA PHE A 261 11.48 -7.49 -20.38
C PHE A 261 11.96 -8.41 -19.26
N ILE A 262 12.85 -9.34 -19.58
CA ILE A 262 13.51 -10.24 -18.63
C ILE A 262 14.82 -9.58 -18.22
N GLY A 263 14.93 -9.19 -16.96
CA GLY A 263 16.12 -8.61 -16.36
C GLY A 263 16.84 -9.60 -15.47
N LYS A 264 18.06 -10.00 -15.85
CA LYS A 264 18.98 -10.73 -14.95
C LYS A 264 19.43 -9.77 -13.85
N ILE A 265 19.30 -10.19 -12.59
CA ILE A 265 19.72 -9.42 -11.44
C ILE A 265 21.26 -9.42 -11.39
N GLU A 266 21.86 -8.24 -11.52
CA GLU A 266 23.31 -8.04 -11.45
C GLU A 266 23.76 -7.51 -10.08
N TYR A 267 22.89 -6.77 -9.40
CA TYR A 267 23.16 -6.20 -8.07
C TYR A 267 21.86 -5.88 -7.33
N VAL A 268 21.90 -5.98 -6.00
CA VAL A 268 20.79 -5.57 -5.12
C VAL A 268 21.32 -4.59 -4.08
N HIS A 269 20.73 -3.41 -4.02
CA HIS A 269 20.88 -2.45 -2.94
C HIS A 269 19.75 -2.69 -1.94
N ALA A 270 20.07 -2.57 -0.66
CA ALA A 270 19.11 -2.54 0.43
C ALA A 270 19.56 -1.52 1.47
N ASP A 271 18.60 -0.88 2.14
CA ASP A 271 18.88 -0.07 3.33
C ASP A 271 19.59 -0.92 4.38
N ARG A 272 20.52 -0.32 5.11
CA ARG A 272 21.34 -1.06 6.08
C ARG A 272 20.49 -1.61 7.22
N GLU A 273 19.47 -0.86 7.60
CA GLU A 273 18.57 -1.10 8.72
C GLU A 273 17.68 -2.33 8.49
N ILE A 274 17.48 -2.76 7.24
CA ILE A 274 16.67 -3.93 6.89
C ILE A 274 17.50 -5.19 6.63
N LEU A 275 18.81 -5.15 6.85
CA LEU A 275 19.69 -6.30 6.67
C LEU A 275 19.98 -7.00 8.00
N ASP A 276 19.84 -8.32 8.02
CA ASP A 276 20.27 -9.14 9.13
C ASP A 276 21.81 -9.31 9.18
N GLU A 277 22.30 -10.00 10.22
CA GLU A 277 23.74 -10.25 10.40
C GLU A 277 24.40 -11.00 9.24
N LYS A 278 23.62 -11.68 8.40
CA LYS A 278 24.08 -12.45 7.24
C LYS A 278 23.92 -11.66 5.93
N GLY A 279 23.40 -10.43 5.99
CA GLY A 279 23.10 -9.60 4.82
C GLY A 279 21.83 -10.02 4.07
N ALA A 280 20.95 -10.81 4.69
CA ALA A 280 19.63 -11.09 4.14
C ALA A 280 18.65 -9.98 4.52
N ILE A 281 17.67 -9.72 3.63
CA ILE A 281 16.64 -8.71 3.86
C ILE A 281 15.61 -9.24 4.87
N ASP A 282 15.40 -8.50 5.96
CA ASP A 282 14.28 -8.68 6.87
C ASP A 282 13.00 -8.09 6.26
N TRP A 283 12.25 -8.95 5.56
CA TRP A 283 11.00 -8.58 4.91
C TRP A 283 9.90 -8.14 5.89
N SER A 284 10.04 -8.38 7.20
CA SER A 284 9.06 -7.88 8.19
C SER A 284 9.14 -6.37 8.39
N MET A 285 10.28 -5.75 8.03
CA MET A 285 10.50 -4.30 8.11
C MET A 285 10.13 -3.57 6.81
N VAL A 286 9.98 -4.29 5.69
CA VAL A 286 9.70 -3.70 4.38
C VAL A 286 8.20 -3.49 4.21
N ARG A 287 7.81 -2.23 3.98
CA ARG A 287 6.44 -1.86 3.64
C ARG A 287 6.34 -1.55 2.15
N PHE A 288 5.37 -2.16 1.49
CA PHE A 288 5.01 -1.81 0.11
C PHE A 288 3.96 -0.71 0.13
N LEU A 289 3.98 0.14 -0.90
CA LEU A 289 2.96 1.15 -1.18
C LEU A 289 1.53 0.60 -1.22
#